data_AF-A0A2A5T628-F1
#
_entry.id   AF-A0A2A5T628-F1
#
_cell.length_a   1.000
_cell.length_b   1.000
_cell.length_c   1.000
_cell.angle_alpha   90.00
_cell.angle_beta   90.00
_cell.angle_gamma   90.00
#
_symmetry.space_group_name_H-M   'P 1'
#
loop_
_entity.id
_entity.type
_entity.pdbx_description
1 polymer ?
#
loop_
_entity_poly.entity_id
_entity_poly.type
_entity_poly.pdbx_seq_one_letter_code
_entity_poly.pdbx_strand_id
1 'polypeptide(L)' 'MDNTSFHKCSDTLEVRGCTLDRLPPYSPDLNPIEHKWAEVKSIRRKERCSIDELSYQHVDYANLF' A
#
# COMPACT_ATOMS: atom_id res chain seq x y z
N MET A 1 -5.98 2.92 4.82
CA MET A 1 -6.72 2.35 3.66
C MET A 1 -7.35 3.51 2.92
N ASP A 2 -7.38 3.49 1.60
CA ASP A 2 -8.01 4.57 0.82
C ASP A 2 -9.55 4.48 0.93
N ASN A 3 -10.22 5.61 0.74
CA ASN A 3 -11.66 5.75 1.00
C ASN A 3 -12.52 5.29 -0.20
N THR A 4 -12.08 4.24 -0.91
CA THR A 4 -12.82 3.71 -2.06
C THR A 4 -14.08 2.97 -1.61
N SER A 5 -15.09 2.90 -2.47
CA SER A 5 -16.40 2.31 -2.14
C SER A 5 -16.32 0.87 -1.62
N PHE A 6 -15.31 0.11 -2.06
CA PHE A 6 -15.11 -1.29 -1.66
C PHE A 6 -14.49 -1.44 -0.26
N HIS A 7 -13.87 -0.38 0.28
CA HIS A 7 -13.32 -0.35 1.64
C HIS A 7 -14.33 0.16 2.70
N LYS A 8 -15.56 0.48 2.30
CA LYS A 8 -16.60 1.01 3.20
C LYS A 8 -17.31 -0.05 4.04
N CYS A 9 -17.10 -1.33 3.75
CA CYS A 9 -17.64 -2.44 4.55
C CYS A 9 -16.70 -2.68 5.75
N SER A 10 -16.87 -1.89 6.82
CA SER A 10 -16.02 -1.91 8.03
C SER A 10 -16.37 -3.03 9.02
N ASP A 11 -17.44 -3.80 8.77
CA ASP A 11 -18.01 -4.78 9.68
C ASP A 11 -16.98 -5.83 10.17
N THR A 12 -15.97 -6.15 9.35
CA THR A 12 -14.93 -7.13 9.71
C THR A 12 -13.74 -6.55 10.48
N LEU A 13 -13.49 -5.24 10.38
CA LEU A 13 -12.38 -4.56 11.06
C LEU A 13 -12.73 -4.25 12.52
N GLU A 14 -13.97 -3.86 12.78
CA GLU A 14 -14.48 -3.55 14.11
C GLU A 14 -14.51 -4.78 15.02
N VAL A 15 -14.85 -5.95 14.45
CA VAL A 15 -14.84 -7.25 15.16
C VAL A 15 -13.43 -7.64 15.64
N ARG A 16 -12.37 -7.11 15.02
CA ARG A 16 -10.98 -7.37 15.39
C ARG A 16 -10.35 -6.27 16.25
N GLY A 17 -11.12 -5.26 16.66
CA GLY A 17 -10.61 -4.13 17.45
C GLY A 17 -9.65 -3.23 16.68
N CYS A 18 -9.65 -3.28 15.35
CA CYS A 18 -8.81 -2.43 14.52
C CYS A 18 -9.50 -1.08 14.29
N THR A 19 -8.79 0.02 14.59
CA THR A 19 -9.25 1.37 14.26
C THR A 19 -8.88 1.71 12.82
N LEU A 20 -9.86 2.14 12.03
CA LEU A 20 -9.66 2.53 10.64
C LEU A 20 -9.54 4.05 10.52
N ASP A 21 -8.32 4.54 10.28
CA ASP A 21 -8.09 5.94 9.93
C ASP A 21 -8.58 6.20 8.50
N ARG A 22 -9.66 6.99 8.38
CA ARG A 22 -10.25 7.34 7.08
C ARG A 22 -9.63 8.61 6.54
N LEU A 23 -8.97 8.47 5.39
CA LEU A 23 -8.40 9.59 4.64
C LEU A 23 -9.50 10.38 3.88
N PRO A 24 -9.28 11.68 3.63
CA PRO A 24 -10.16 12.44 2.75
C PRO A 24 -10.19 11.83 1.33
N PRO A 25 -11.29 12.02 0.57
CA PRO A 25 -11.37 11.56 -0.82
C PRO A 25 -10.19 12.08 -1.64
N TYR A 26 -9.67 11.24 -2.54
CA TYR A 26 -8.58 11.60 -3.47
C TYR A 26 -7.33 12.19 -2.80
N SER A 27 -6.94 11.68 -1.63
CA SER A 27 -5.75 12.11 -0.89
C SER A 27 -4.62 11.07 -0.93
N PRO A 28 -4.01 10.80 -2.11
CA PRO A 28 -2.93 9.82 -2.23
C PRO A 28 -1.70 10.21 -1.41
N ASP A 29 -1.45 11.50 -1.24
CA ASP A 29 -0.31 12.02 -0.45
C ASP A 29 -0.38 11.64 1.04
N LEU A 30 -1.59 11.36 1.55
CA LEU A 30 -1.81 10.96 2.94
C LEU A 30 -1.77 9.44 3.12
N ASN A 31 -1.54 8.68 2.05
CA ASN A 31 -1.45 7.23 2.09
C ASN A 31 0.03 6.79 2.00
N PRO A 32 0.66 6.40 3.13
CA PRO A 32 2.11 6.14 3.16
C PRO A 32 2.56 5.00 2.21
N ILE A 33 1.65 4.12 1.80
CA ILE A 33 1.93 3.07 0.82
C ILE A 33 2.24 3.63 -0.58
N GLU A 34 1.75 4.82 -0.92
CA GLU A 34 1.98 5.43 -2.24
C GLU A 34 3.46 5.78 -2.45
N HIS A 35 4.14 6.23 -1.39
CA HIS A 35 5.58 6.47 -1.43
C HIS A 35 6.37 5.19 -1.70
N LYS A 36 5.95 4.07 -1.08
CA LYS A 36 6.55 2.76 -1.32
C LYS A 36 6.30 2.27 -2.74
N TRP A 37 5.10 2.48 -3.29
CA TRP A 37 4.84 2.18 -4.69
C TRP A 37 5.66 3.03 -5.67
N ALA A 38 5.90 4.31 -5.34
CA ALA A 38 6.77 5.16 -6.14
C ALA A 38 8.21 4.65 -6.18
N GLU A 39 8.74 4.21 -5.03
CA GLU A 39 10.06 3.57 -4.89
C GLU A 39 10.17 2.29 -5.71
N VAL A 40 9.23 1.35 -5.52
CA VAL A 40 9.13 0.09 -6.27
C VAL A 40 9.09 0.33 -7.78
N LYS A 41 8.24 1.26 -8.24
CA LYS A 41 8.14 1.61 -9.67
C LYS A 41 9.44 2.20 -10.19
N SER A 42 10.18 2.95 -9.36
CA SER A 42 11.48 3.52 -9.73
C SER A 42 12.53 2.44 -9.95
N ILE A 43 12.64 1.49 -9.00
CA ILE A 43 13.56 0.36 -9.08
C ILE A 43 13.27 -0.46 -10.34
N ARG A 44 12.00 -0.81 -10.58
CA ARG A 44 11.62 -1.56 -11.79
C ARG A 44 12.02 -0.85 -13.08
N ARG A 45 11.82 0.46 -13.17
CA ARG A 45 12.20 1.24 -14.36
C ARG A 45 13.70 1.28 -14.57
N LYS A 46 14.48 1.31 -13.49
CA LYS A 46 15.95 1.33 -13.53
C LYS A 46 16.52 -0.02 -13.94
N GLU A 47 16.03 -1.11 -13.34
CA GLU A 47 16.63 -2.44 -13.48
C GLU A 47 15.99 -3.29 -14.57
N ARG A 48 14.79 -2.92 -15.04
CA ARG A 48 14.01 -3.65 -16.05
C ARG A 48 13.82 -5.14 -15.69
N CYS A 49 13.80 -5.44 -14.40
CA CYS A 49 13.62 -6.78 -13.85
C CYS A 49 12.16 -7.25 -13.93
N SER A 50 11.98 -8.55 -13.76
CA SER A 50 10.66 -9.17 -13.60
C SER A 50 9.99 -8.74 -12.28
N ILE A 51 8.68 -8.98 -12.17
CA ILE A 51 7.94 -8.70 -10.93
C ILE A 51 8.44 -9.62 -9.81
N ASP A 52 8.75 -10.88 -10.13
CA ASP A 52 9.30 -11.84 -9.18
C ASP A 52 10.63 -11.36 -8.62
N GLU A 53 11.60 -11.01 -9.48
CA GLU A 53 12.91 -10.49 -9.04
C GLU A 53 12.77 -9.23 -8.17
N LEU A 54 11.88 -8.32 -8.56
CA LEU A 54 11.60 -7.12 -7.79
C LEU A 54 11.09 -7.44 -6.39
N SER A 55 10.22 -8.44 -6.28
CA SER A 55 9.59 -8.88 -5.04
C SER A 55 10.60 -9.54 -4.10
N TYR A 56 11.51 -10.36 -4.63
CA TYR A 56 12.48 -11.10 -3.82
C TYR A 56 13.75 -10.30 -3.45
N GLN A 57 14.21 -9.39 -4.30
CA GLN A 57 15.49 -8.69 -4.10
C GLN A 57 15.37 -7.30 -3.49
N HIS A 58 14.23 -6.62 -3.65
CA HIS A 58 14.12 -5.19 -3.36
C HIS A 58 12.96 -4.80 -2.43
N VAL A 59 12.04 -5.71 -2.15
CA VAL A 59 10.91 -5.46 -1.26
C VAL A 59 11.09 -6.27 0.01
N ASP A 60 11.61 -5.61 1.06
CA ASP A 60 11.63 -6.21 2.39
C ASP A 60 10.22 -6.16 2.98
N TYR A 61 9.54 -7.30 2.92
CA TYR A 61 8.16 -7.44 3.39
C TYR A 61 8.00 -7.15 4.89
N ALA A 62 9.09 -7.15 5.66
CA ALA A 62 9.08 -6.80 7.08
C ALA A 62 8.80 -5.30 7.34
N ASN A 63 8.96 -4.44 6.33
CA ASN A 63 8.75 -2.98 6.44
C ASN A 63 7.45 -2.50 5.76
N LEU A 64 6.53 -3.42 5.44
CA LEU A 64 5.27 -3.09 4.75
C LEU A 64 4.13 -2.66 5.69
N PHE A 65 4.28 -2.82 7.01
CA PHE A 65 3.30 -2.36 8.03
C PHE A 65 3.99 -1.92 9.32
#